data_AF-A0A1B6HYX6-F1
#
_entry.id   AF-A0A1B6HYX6-F1
#
_cell.length_a   1.000
_cell.length_b   1.000
_cell.length_c   1.000
_cell.angle_alpha   90.00
_cell.angle_beta   90.00
_cell.angle_gamma   90.00
#
_symmetry.space_group_name_H-M   'P 1'
#
loop_
_entity.id
_entity.type
_entity.pdbx_description
1 polymer ?
#
loop_
_entity_poly.entity_id
_entity_poly.type
_entity_poly.pdbx_seq_one_letter_code
_entity_poly.pdbx_strand_id
1 'polypeptide(L)'
;AYVNALRNATVCQREALKLTAQVLGLGPKLKVQLFLENLATDYVPAGLAVTFTYDHNIYTIHSPHIPVPMLVPGLTCCLETLVTCHSAIVGQLTVLVFARRVLLSAIISMPPAAVLT
;
A
#
# COMPACT_ATOMS: atom_id res chain seq x y z
N ALA A 1 17.55 5.38 -14.41
CA ALA A 1 16.30 4.73 -13.95
C ALA A 1 16.51 3.88 -12.69
N TYR A 2 17.42 2.89 -12.71
CA TYR A 2 17.70 1.98 -11.57
C TYR A 2 18.05 2.69 -10.23
N VAL A 3 18.88 3.73 -10.29
CA VAL A 3 19.32 4.49 -9.09
C VAL A 3 18.18 5.28 -8.44
N ASN A 4 17.16 5.70 -9.20
CA ASN A 4 15.99 6.41 -8.65
C ASN A 4 15.04 5.45 -7.92
N ALA A 5 14.96 4.18 -8.35
CA ALA A 5 14.18 3.17 -7.64
C ALA A 5 14.77 2.85 -6.25
N LEU A 6 16.11 2.86 -6.13
CA LEU A 6 16.80 2.67 -4.86
C LEU A 6 16.62 3.83 -3.87
N ARG A 7 16.34 5.06 -4.34
CA ARG A 7 16.09 6.20 -3.46
C ARG A 7 14.73 6.14 -2.75
N ASN A 8 13.75 5.42 -3.32
CA ASN A 8 12.40 5.29 -2.76
C ASN A 8 12.21 4.03 -1.89
N ALA A 9 13.22 3.16 -1.81
CA ALA A 9 13.20 1.95 -1.00
C ALA A 9 14.28 2.03 0.08
N THR A 10 13.87 2.13 1.34
CA THR A 10 14.77 1.92 2.47
C THR A 10 15.02 0.41 2.64
N VAL A 11 15.99 -0.12 1.91
CA VAL A 11 16.45 -1.52 2.10
C VAL A 11 17.21 -1.59 3.43
N CYS A 12 16.49 -1.81 4.53
CA CYS A 12 17.11 -2.29 5.75
C CYS A 12 17.44 -3.77 5.54
N GLN A 13 18.73 -4.11 5.59
CA GLN A 13 19.37 -5.32 5.07
C GLN A 13 18.82 -6.68 5.60
N ARG A 14 17.82 -6.68 6.49
CA ARG A 14 17.14 -7.89 7.02
C ARG A 14 15.66 -8.00 6.64
N GLU A 15 15.01 -6.89 6.28
CA GLU A 15 13.57 -6.84 6.03
C GLU A 15 13.31 -6.85 4.52
N ALA A 16 13.49 -8.01 3.90
CA ALA A 16 13.19 -8.21 2.49
C ALA A 16 11.67 -8.32 2.29
N LEU A 17 10.98 -7.20 2.11
CA LEU A 17 9.53 -7.15 1.91
C LEU A 17 9.19 -6.88 0.44
N LYS A 18 8.14 -7.53 -0.06
CA LYS A 18 7.55 -7.25 -1.37
C LYS A 18 6.09 -6.83 -1.19
N LEU A 19 5.74 -5.67 -1.74
CA LEU A 19 4.39 -5.14 -1.77
C LEU A 19 3.90 -5.07 -3.22
N THR A 20 2.73 -5.67 -3.47
CA THR A 20 1.99 -5.48 -4.72
C THR A 20 0.63 -4.88 -4.37
N ALA A 21 0.11 -4.01 -5.22
CA ALA A 21 -1.19 -3.40 -5.01
C ALA A 21 -2.09 -3.56 -6.24
N GLN A 22 -3.38 -3.71 -5.99
CA GLN A 22 -4.41 -3.77 -7.02
C GLN A 22 -5.57 -2.86 -6.62
N VAL A 23 -6.12 -2.13 -7.59
CA VAL A 23 -7.31 -1.29 -7.42
C VAL A 23 -8.46 -1.94 -8.17
N LEU A 24 -9.56 -2.18 -7.48
CA LEU A 24 -10.75 -2.85 -7.99
C LEU A 24 -11.94 -1.90 -7.93
N GLY A 25 -12.80 -1.97 -8.96
CA GLY A 25 -13.97 -1.12 -9.11
C GLY A 25 -13.76 0.02 -10.10
N LEU A 26 -14.86 0.67 -10.49
CA LEU A 26 -14.89 1.74 -11.50
C LEU A 26 -15.39 3.09 -10.94
N GLY A 27 -15.52 3.19 -9.62
CA GLY A 27 -16.02 4.37 -8.90
C GLY A 27 -17.49 4.25 -8.47
N PRO A 28 -17.99 5.19 -7.64
CA PRO A 28 -17.21 6.13 -6.80
C PRO A 28 -16.58 5.44 -5.58
N LYS A 29 -16.92 4.17 -5.32
CA LYS A 29 -16.30 3.34 -4.28
C LYS A 29 -15.42 2.28 -4.94
N LEU A 30 -14.15 2.28 -4.54
CA LEU A 30 -13.11 1.38 -5.01
C LEU A 30 -12.62 0.53 -3.85
N LYS A 31 -12.04 -0.63 -4.17
CA LYS A 31 -11.33 -1.47 -3.22
C LYS A 31 -9.86 -1.50 -3.58
N VAL A 32 -9.00 -1.16 -2.63
CA VAL A 32 -7.55 -1.33 -2.76
C VAL A 32 -7.16 -2.60 -2.02
N GLN A 33 -6.54 -3.53 -2.75
CA GLN A 33 -5.96 -4.75 -2.20
C GLN A 33 -4.44 -4.66 -2.23
N LEU A 34 -3.82 -5.05 -1.13
CA LEU A 34 -2.38 -5.03 -0.92
C LEU A 34 -1.92 -6.45 -0.61
N PHE A 35 -0.93 -6.91 -1.35
CA PHE A 35 -0.31 -8.22 -1.19
C PHE A 35 1.11 -8.01 -0.68
N LEU A 36 1.31 -8.36 0.59
CA LEU A 36 2.58 -8.18 1.29
C LEU A 36 3.22 -9.55 1.55
N GLU A 37 4.46 -9.70 1.10
CA GLU A 37 5.24 -10.92 1.22
C GLU A 37 6.54 -10.65 1.95
N ASN A 38 6.92 -11.56 2.83
CA ASN A 38 8.25 -11.63 3.40
C ASN A 38 9.12 -12.56 2.55
N LEU A 39 10.19 -11.98 1.99
CA LEU A 39 11.17 -12.66 1.16
C LEU A 39 12.41 -13.10 1.95
N ALA A 40 12.52 -12.72 3.23
CA ALA A 40 13.59 -13.21 4.10
C ALA A 40 13.32 -14.68 4.47
N THR A 41 14.37 -15.50 4.50
CA THR A 41 14.28 -16.94 4.78
C THR A 41 14.53 -17.28 6.24
N ASP A 42 15.17 -16.39 6.99
CA ASP A 42 15.66 -16.58 8.36
C ASP A 42 15.03 -15.62 9.38
N TYR A 43 14.08 -14.80 8.95
CA TYR A 43 13.47 -13.75 9.76
C TYR A 43 11.98 -13.64 9.52
N VAL A 44 11.20 -13.49 10.59
CA VAL A 44 9.75 -13.29 10.55
C VAL A 44 9.43 -11.94 11.20
N PRO A 45 9.13 -10.89 10.42
CA PRO A 45 8.79 -9.60 10.99
C PRO A 45 7.42 -9.63 11.68
N ALA A 46 7.34 -8.92 12.80
CA ALA A 46 6.12 -8.72 13.57
C ALA A 46 5.95 -7.24 13.94
N GLY A 47 4.71 -6.82 14.24
CA GLY A 47 4.40 -5.44 14.57
C GLY A 47 4.50 -4.48 13.37
N LEU A 48 4.35 -5.01 12.16
CA LEU A 48 4.24 -4.20 10.95
C LEU A 48 2.84 -3.60 10.84
N ALA A 49 2.75 -2.45 10.20
CA ALA A 49 1.49 -1.82 9.82
C ALA A 49 1.61 -1.19 8.42
N VAL A 50 0.48 -1.03 7.76
CA VAL A 50 0.34 -0.29 6.52
C VAL A 50 -0.42 1.00 6.77
N THR A 51 0.06 2.10 6.19
CA THR A 51 -0.65 3.38 6.13
C THR A 51 -0.57 3.99 4.73
N PHE A 52 -1.29 5.08 4.52
CA PHE A 52 -1.43 5.74 3.24
C PHE A 52 -1.23 7.25 3.36
N THR A 53 -0.62 7.84 2.34
CA THR A 53 -0.60 9.29 2.13
C THR A 53 -1.30 9.61 0.83
N TYR A 54 -2.23 10.56 0.89
CA TYR A 54 -3.16 10.90 -0.19
C TYR A 54 -3.76 12.29 0.02
N ASP A 55 -4.36 12.85 -1.03
CA ASP A 55 -5.13 14.10 -0.94
C ASP A 55 -6.56 13.80 -0.44
N HIS A 56 -6.89 14.31 0.75
CA HIS A 56 -8.20 14.14 1.38
C HIS A 56 -9.35 14.82 0.62
N ASN A 57 -9.04 15.79 -0.26
CA ASN A 57 -10.05 16.42 -1.12
C ASN A 57 -10.45 15.51 -2.29
N ILE A 58 -9.60 14.54 -2.65
CA ILE A 58 -9.83 13.63 -3.80
C ILE A 58 -10.33 12.27 -3.31
N TYR A 59 -9.73 11.74 -2.23
CA TYR A 59 -10.01 10.40 -1.73
C TYR A 59 -10.34 10.39 -0.24
N THR A 60 -11.14 9.42 0.18
CA THR A 60 -11.29 9.02 1.58
C THR A 60 -11.03 7.54 1.72
N ILE A 61 -10.06 7.18 2.55
CA ILE A 61 -9.73 5.79 2.86
C ILE A 61 -10.42 5.41 4.16
N HIS A 62 -11.20 4.33 4.13
CA HIS A 62 -11.99 3.89 5.29
C HIS A 62 -11.12 3.24 6.38
N SER A 63 -10.10 2.47 5.98
CA SER A 63 -9.12 1.86 6.89
C SER A 63 -7.71 2.39 6.59
N PRO A 64 -7.39 3.63 6.96
CA PRO A 64 -6.12 4.27 6.60
C PRO A 64 -4.91 3.69 7.34
N HIS A 65 -5.14 2.93 8.41
CA HIS A 65 -4.11 2.21 9.15
C HIS A 65 -4.52 0.75 9.30
N ILE A 66 -3.71 -0.18 8.78
CA ILE A 66 -4.01 -1.61 8.80
C ILE A 66 -2.85 -2.34 9.49
N PRO A 67 -3.06 -2.94 10.67
CA PRO A 67 -2.04 -3.77 11.29
C PRO A 67 -1.81 -5.01 10.42
N VAL A 68 -0.54 -5.35 10.19
CA VAL A 68 -0.17 -6.54 9.42
C VAL A 68 0.01 -7.70 10.40
N PRO A 69 -0.56 -8.88 10.13
CA PRO A 69 -0.24 -10.08 10.89
C PRO A 69 1.23 -10.47 10.70
N MET A 70 1.70 -11.44 11.48
CA MET A 70 3.05 -11.97 11.35
C MET A 70 3.29 -12.53 9.92
N LEU A 71 4.30 -12.00 9.21
CA LEU A 71 4.58 -12.38 7.82
C LEU A 71 5.52 -13.59 7.75
N VAL A 72 4.93 -14.78 7.83
CA VAL A 72 5.66 -16.04 7.68
C VAL A 72 6.25 -16.12 6.26
N PRO A 73 7.56 -16.44 6.11
CA PRO A 73 8.18 -16.65 4.81
C PRO A 73 7.41 -17.64 3.95
N GLY A 74 7.21 -17.32 2.67
CA GLY A 74 6.49 -18.16 1.72
C GLY A 74 4.96 -18.00 1.72
N LEU A 75 4.39 -17.15 2.58
CA LEU A 75 2.97 -16.81 2.55
C LEU A 75 2.75 -15.34 2.14
N THR A 76 1.73 -15.12 1.31
CA THR A 76 1.28 -13.77 0.92
C THR A 76 0.18 -13.32 1.88
N CYS A 77 0.40 -12.20 2.56
CA CYS A 77 -0.62 -11.53 3.36
C CYS A 77 -1.42 -10.58 2.47
N CYS A 78 -2.75 -10.79 2.39
CA CYS A 78 -3.66 -9.89 1.69
C CYS A 78 -4.33 -8.95 2.69
N LEU A 79 -4.18 -7.65 2.46
CA LEU A 79 -4.82 -6.58 3.22
C LEU A 79 -5.72 -5.80 2.26
N GLU A 80 -6.84 -5.28 2.74
CA GLU A 80 -7.72 -4.48 1.90
C GLU A 80 -8.31 -3.27 2.63
N THR A 81 -8.57 -2.22 1.86
CA THR A 81 -9.33 -1.06 2.32
C THR A 81 -10.25 -0.57 1.21
N LEU A 82 -11.37 0.02 1.62
CA LEU A 82 -12.23 0.76 0.72
C LEU A 82 -11.72 2.19 0.57
N VAL A 83 -11.84 2.71 -0.65
CA VAL A 83 -11.51 4.08 -1.01
C VAL A 83 -12.74 4.70 -1.67
N THR A 84 -13.16 5.85 -1.19
CA THR A 84 -14.22 6.66 -1.80
C THR A 84 -13.58 7.81 -2.55
N CYS A 85 -13.96 7.98 -3.82
CA CYS A 85 -13.51 9.08 -4.66
C CYS A 85 -14.53 10.21 -4.62
N HIS A 86 -14.06 11.41 -4.31
CA HIS A 86 -14.88 12.63 -4.27
C HIS A 86 -14.76 13.47 -5.53
N SER A 87 -13.76 13.17 -6.37
CA SER A 87 -13.49 13.89 -7.60
C SER A 87 -13.20 12.92 -8.75
N ALA A 88 -13.53 13.33 -9.97
CA ALA A 88 -13.18 12.62 -11.20
C ALA A 88 -11.70 12.79 -11.59
N ILE A 89 -10.95 13.60 -10.84
CA ILE A 89 -9.52 13.85 -11.07
C ILE A 89 -8.71 12.58 -10.76
N VAL A 90 -7.80 12.25 -11.67
CA VAL A 90 -6.80 11.19 -11.47
C VAL A 90 -5.75 11.66 -10.47
N GLY A 91 -5.57 10.89 -9.41
CA GLY A 91 -4.59 11.17 -8.36
C GLY A 91 -3.68 9.97 -8.07
N GLN A 92 -2.78 10.17 -7.12
CA GLN A 92 -1.88 9.14 -6.63
C GLN A 92 -2.08 8.94 -5.14
N LEU A 93 -1.83 7.71 -4.70
CA LEU A 93 -1.87 7.31 -3.31
C LEU A 93 -0.58 6.56 -3.00
N THR A 94 0.15 6.99 -1.98
CA THR A 94 1.39 6.32 -1.58
C THR A 94 1.12 5.45 -0.37
N VAL A 95 1.36 4.16 -0.53
CA VAL A 95 1.29 3.15 0.53
C VAL A 95 2.64 3.09 1.24
N LEU A 96 2.60 3.05 2.56
CA LEU A 96 3.76 2.96 3.42
C LEU A 96 3.63 1.72 4.31
N VAL A 97 4.61 0.83 4.27
CA VAL A 97 4.76 -0.27 5.22
C VAL A 97 5.78 0.17 6.27
N PHE A 98 5.41 0.12 7.54
CA PHE A 98 6.23 0.62 8.63
C PHE A 98 6.15 -0.27 9.88
N ALA A 99 7.17 -0.17 10.72
CA ALA A 99 7.15 -0.60 12.10
C ALA A 99 7.57 0.57 12.99
N ARG A 100 8.83 0.62 13.43
CA ARG A 100 9.41 1.79 14.12
C ARG A 100 9.87 2.90 13.17
N ARG A 101 10.01 2.56 11.88
CA ARG A 101 10.36 3.43 10.76
C ARG A 101 9.66 2.92 9.50
N VAL A 102 9.62 3.73 8.46
CA VAL A 102 9.16 3.28 7.13
C VAL A 102 10.16 2.26 6.60
N LEU A 103 9.66 1.12 6.13
CA LEU A 103 10.44 0.02 5.58
C LEU A 103 10.30 -0.04 4.06
N LEU A 104 9.09 0.20 3.56
CA LEU A 104 8.77 0.13 2.14
C LEU A 104 7.74 1.21 1.79
N SER A 105 7.91 1.82 0.63
CA SER A 105 6.92 2.73 0.05
C SER A 105 6.58 2.29 -1.37
N ALA A 106 5.32 2.45 -1.75
CA ALA A 106 4.85 2.17 -3.10
C ALA A 106 3.80 3.19 -3.52
N ILE A 107 3.87 3.65 -4.76
CA ILE A 107 2.90 4.61 -5.31
C ILE A 107 1.87 3.83 -6.13
N ILE A 108 0.60 4.07 -5.86
CA ILE A 108 -0.54 3.56 -6.62
C ILE A 108 -1.10 4.71 -7.44
N SER A 109 -1.09 4.54 -8.77
CA SER A 109 -1.85 5.39 -9.67
C SER A 109 -3.32 4.98 -9.61
N MET A 110 -4.18 5.89 -9.14
CA MET A 110 -5.61 5.59 -9.01
C MET A 110 -6.31 5.74 -10.36
N PRO A 111 -7.22 4.83 -10.73
CA PRO A 111 -8.00 4.99 -11.95
C PRO A 111 -8.94 6.20 -11.84
N PRO A 112 -9.32 6.82 -12.97
CA PRO A 112 -10.38 7.82 -12.99
C PRO A 112 -11.69 7.18 -12.50
N ALA A 113 -12.33 7.80 -11.52
CA ALA A 113 -13.60 7.31 -10.98
C ALA A 113 -14.77 7.90 -11.76
N ALA A 114 -15.73 7.06 -12.14
CA ALA A 114 -17.03 7.54 -12.60
C ALA A 114 -17.77 8.15 -11.38
N VAL A 115 -17.85 9.47 -11.34
CA VAL A 115 -18.67 10.18 -10.36
C VAL A 115 -20.11 10.13 -10.86
N LEU A 116 -21.05 9.64 -10.03
CA LEU A 116 -22.47 9.73 -10.32
C LEU A 116 -22.86 11.22 -10.21
N THR A 117 -22.87 11.91 -11.34
CA THR A 117 -23.47 13.25 -11.49
C THR A 117 -24.98 13.19 -11.42
#